data_AF-A0A1X1T3A3-F1
#
_entry.id   AF-A0A1X1T3A3-F1
#
_cell.length_a   1.000
_cell.length_b   1.000
_cell.length_c   1.000
_cell.angle_alpha   90.00
_cell.angle_beta   90.00
_cell.angle_gamma   90.00
#
_symmetry.space_group_name_H-M   'P 1'
#
loop_
_entity.id
_entity.type
_entity.pdbx_description
1 polymer ?
#
loop_
_entity_poly.entity_id
_entity_poly.type
_entity_poly.pdbx_seq_one_letter_code
_entity_poly.pdbx_strand_id
1 'polypeptide(L)'
;MLGNLSWEHILVLVVVGLVVLGPERLPGAIRWTSNALRQARDYLSGVTTQLREDMGPEFDDLRGHLGELQKLRGMTPRAALTKHLLDGDDSFFTGNFDKPVNGGPPAPAPQPGPAQRLAEGPAPFDTDAT
;
A
#
# COMPACT_ATOMS: atom_id res chain seq x y z
N MET A 1 15.53 2.50 -9.75
CA MET A 1 16.48 1.65 -8.98
C MET A 1 15.82 0.86 -7.83
N LEU A 2 14.63 1.23 -7.34
CA LEU A 2 13.91 0.49 -6.28
C LEU A 2 13.02 -0.66 -6.80
N GLY A 3 12.94 -0.88 -8.12
CA GLY A 3 12.17 -1.97 -8.74
C GLY A 3 12.86 -3.34 -8.70
N ASN A 4 14.00 -3.43 -8.00
CA ASN A 4 14.85 -4.62 -7.98
C ASN A 4 14.64 -5.47 -6.72
N LEU A 5 13.87 -4.96 -5.73
CA LEU A 5 13.52 -5.73 -4.54
C LEU A 5 12.26 -6.53 -4.83
N SER A 6 12.43 -7.53 -5.66
CA SER A 6 11.39 -8.50 -5.95
C SER A 6 11.19 -9.44 -4.76
N TRP A 7 10.05 -10.15 -4.73
CA TRP A 7 9.72 -11.10 -3.66
C TRP A 7 10.77 -12.20 -3.48
N GLU A 8 11.45 -12.63 -4.55
CA GLU A 8 12.54 -13.60 -4.45
C GLU A 8 13.71 -13.09 -3.60
N HIS A 9 14.01 -11.79 -3.66
CA HIS A 9 15.10 -11.21 -2.86
C HIS A 9 14.74 -11.20 -1.37
N ILE A 10 13.47 -10.95 -1.02
CA ILE A 10 12.98 -11.07 0.36
C ILE A 10 13.15 -12.51 0.86
N LEU A 11 12.76 -13.50 0.06
CA LEU A 11 12.95 -14.91 0.40
C LEU A 11 14.43 -15.26 0.59
N VAL A 12 15.30 -14.80 -0.31
CA VAL A 12 16.75 -14.99 -0.18
C VAL A 12 17.28 -14.35 1.09
N LEU A 13 16.87 -13.12 1.43
CA LEU A 13 17.28 -12.45 2.67
C LEU A 13 16.80 -13.20 3.91
N VAL A 14 15.59 -13.76 3.91
CA VAL A 14 15.08 -14.58 5.01
C VAL A 14 15.91 -15.85 5.15
N VAL A 15 16.20 -16.55 4.06
CA VAL A 15 17.04 -17.77 4.09
C VAL A 15 18.45 -17.45 4.57
N VAL A 16 19.07 -16.39 4.04
CA VAL A 16 20.40 -15.94 4.48
C VAL A 16 20.38 -15.57 5.96
N GLY A 17 19.35 -14.84 6.42
CA GLY A 17 19.17 -14.50 7.83
C GLY A 17 19.00 -15.73 8.72
N LEU A 18 18.22 -16.72 8.27
CA LEU A 18 18.03 -18.01 8.96
C LEU A 18 19.34 -18.80 9.04
N VAL A 19 20.16 -18.81 7.99
CA VAL A 19 21.44 -19.54 7.96
C VAL A 19 22.50 -18.85 8.82
N VAL A 20 22.65 -17.53 8.69
CA VAL A 20 23.68 -16.75 9.39
C VAL A 20 23.38 -16.64 10.89
N LEU A 21 22.14 -16.33 11.25
CA LEU A 21 21.74 -16.11 12.64
C LEU A 21 21.27 -17.40 13.33
N GLY A 22 20.74 -18.36 12.56
CA GLY A 22 20.11 -19.58 13.06
C GLY A 22 18.59 -19.40 13.27
N PRO A 23 17.74 -20.38 12.88
CA PRO A 23 16.29 -20.29 13.02
C PRO A 23 15.82 -20.20 14.47
N GLU A 24 16.61 -20.70 15.42
CA GLU A 24 16.29 -20.66 16.86
C GLU A 24 16.48 -19.26 17.45
N ARG A 25 17.31 -18.42 16.83
CA ARG A 25 17.71 -17.12 17.38
C ARG A 25 16.88 -15.97 16.82
N LEU A 26 16.39 -16.07 15.59
CA LEU A 26 15.49 -15.09 14.99
C LEU A 26 14.25 -14.73 15.84
N PRO A 27 13.47 -15.69 16.38
CA PRO A 27 12.32 -15.34 17.21
C PRO A 27 12.75 -14.61 18.50
N GLY A 28 13.93 -14.93 19.04
CA GLY A 28 14.53 -14.20 20.16
C GLY A 28 14.91 -12.76 19.79
N ALA A 29 15.58 -12.58 18.64
CA ALA A 29 15.98 -11.27 18.13
C ALA A 29 14.78 -10.37 17.83
N ILE A 30 13.73 -10.90 17.21
CA ILE A 30 12.49 -10.16 16.94
C ILE A 30 11.85 -9.70 18.26
N ARG A 31 11.80 -10.57 19.27
CA ARG A 31 11.28 -10.22 20.61
C ARG A 31 12.10 -9.11 21.26
N TRP A 32 13.43 -9.19 21.21
CA TRP A 32 14.29 -8.15 21.76
C TRP A 32 14.09 -6.82 21.03
N THR A 33 14.14 -6.81 19.70
CA THR A 33 13.97 -5.59 18.90
C THR A 33 12.60 -4.95 19.08
N SER A 34 11.53 -5.76 19.11
CA SER A 34 10.17 -5.26 19.34
C SER A 34 10.00 -4.69 20.75
N ASN A 35 10.55 -5.34 21.77
CA ASN A 35 10.54 -4.82 23.13
C ASN A 35 11.36 -3.54 23.25
N ALA A 36 12.55 -3.50 22.64
CA ALA A 36 13.41 -2.32 22.61
C ALA A 36 12.71 -1.15 21.90
N LEU A 37 12.01 -1.40 20.80
CA LEU A 37 11.24 -0.38 20.09
C LEU A 37 10.07 0.15 20.93
N ARG A 38 9.36 -0.72 21.64
CA ARG A 38 8.28 -0.32 22.57
C ARG A 38 8.84 0.53 23.70
N GLN A 39 9.91 0.07 24.34
CA GLN A 39 10.56 0.79 25.42
C GLN A 39 11.13 2.15 24.97
N ALA A 40 11.72 2.21 23.77
CA ALA A 40 12.17 3.46 23.17
C ALA A 40 11.00 4.40 22.92
N ARG A 41 9.87 3.91 22.37
CA ARG A 41 8.65 4.72 22.18
C ARG A 41 8.13 5.27 23.51
N ASP A 42 8.05 4.43 24.53
CA ASP A 42 7.54 4.80 25.85
C ASP A 42 8.45 5.84 26.52
N TYR A 43 9.77 5.65 26.42
CA TYR A 43 10.76 6.60 26.91
C TYR A 43 10.69 7.95 26.19
N LEU A 44 10.63 7.94 24.85
CA LEU A 44 10.50 9.16 24.06
C LEU A 44 9.16 9.88 24.34
N SER A 45 8.08 9.13 24.55
CA SER A 45 6.76 9.69 24.89
C SER A 45 6.75 10.31 26.30
N GLY A 46 7.42 9.69 27.27
CA GLY A 46 7.60 10.25 28.61
C GLY A 46 8.44 11.53 28.61
N VAL A 47 9.61 11.48 27.96
CA VAL A 47 10.53 12.62 27.85
C VAL A 47 9.87 13.79 27.09
N THR A 48 9.21 13.54 25.96
CA THR A 48 8.50 14.62 25.24
C THR A 48 7.36 15.23 26.05
N THR A 49 6.70 14.48 26.93
CA THR A 49 5.67 15.01 27.83
C THR A 49 6.30 15.92 28.89
N GLN A 50 7.42 15.51 29.49
CA GLN A 50 8.13 16.29 30.49
C GLN A 50 8.78 17.55 29.90
N LEU A 51 9.36 17.46 28.70
CA LEU A 51 9.86 18.63 27.96
C LEU A 51 8.73 19.57 27.57
N ARG A 52 7.53 19.06 27.28
CA ARG A 52 6.36 19.90 26.98
C ARG A 52 5.88 20.68 28.19
N GLU A 53 5.98 20.09 29.38
CA GLU A 53 5.67 20.74 30.65
C GLU A 53 6.74 21.78 31.05
N ASP A 54 8.02 21.47 30.82
CA ASP A 54 9.13 22.32 31.26
C ASP A 54 9.54 23.43 30.26
N MET A 55 9.42 23.20 28.95
CA MET A 55 9.89 24.14 27.89
C MET A 55 8.75 24.96 27.24
N GLY A 56 7.48 24.62 27.52
CA GLY A 56 6.33 25.40 27.05
C GLY A 56 6.31 25.66 25.53
N PRO A 57 5.94 26.87 25.06
CA PRO A 57 5.58 27.16 23.66
C PRO A 57 6.66 26.89 22.62
N GLU A 58 7.94 26.78 22.99
CA GLU A 58 9.02 26.47 22.05
C GLU A 58 8.93 25.04 21.48
N PHE A 59 8.24 24.12 22.17
CA PHE A 59 7.97 22.78 21.66
C PHE A 59 6.90 22.75 20.55
N ASP A 60 5.99 23.73 20.52
CA ASP A 60 4.92 23.79 19.50
C ASP A 60 5.47 24.22 18.13
N ASP A 61 6.48 25.10 18.07
CA ASP A 61 7.17 25.44 16.82
C ASP A 61 7.91 24.23 16.24
N LEU A 62 8.60 23.46 17.09
CA LEU A 62 9.25 22.20 16.71
C LEU A 62 8.23 21.17 16.19
N ARG A 63 7.04 21.11 16.81
CA ARG A 63 5.94 20.25 16.36
C ARG A 63 5.42 20.66 14.99
N GLY A 64 5.37 21.96 14.68
CA GLY A 64 5.05 22.48 13.34
C GLY A 64 6.02 21.96 12.29
N HIS A 65 7.32 22.07 12.54
CA HIS A 65 8.37 21.61 11.63
C HIS A 65 8.38 20.07 11.46
N LEU A 66 8.22 19.33 12.56
CA LEU A 66 8.12 17.86 12.51
C LEU A 66 6.84 17.39 11.80
N GLY A 67 5.72 18.08 12.02
CA GLY A 67 4.44 17.82 11.36
C GLY A 67 4.52 18.06 9.85
N GLU A 68 5.25 19.07 9.41
CA GLU A 68 5.50 19.35 8.00
C GLU A 68 6.34 18.24 7.34
N LEU A 69 7.39 17.76 8.02
CA LEU A 69 8.18 16.60 7.57
C LEU A 69 7.35 15.31 7.52
N GLN A 70 6.42 15.13 8.45
CA GLN A 70 5.53 13.98 8.50
C GLN A 70 4.43 14.06 7.42
N LYS A 71 3.95 15.26 7.11
CA LYS A 71 3.03 15.55 5.99
C LYS A 71 3.72 15.28 4.65
N LEU A 72 5.00 15.61 4.52
CA LEU A 72 5.82 15.27 3.35
C LEU A 72 6.02 13.75 3.22
N ARG A 73 6.14 13.04 4.35
CA ARG A 73 6.11 11.55 4.39
C ARG A 73 4.72 10.96 4.06
N GLY A 74 3.65 11.73 4.20
CA GLY A 74 2.31 11.39 3.69
C GLY A 74 2.26 11.32 2.16
N MET A 75 3.12 12.08 1.47
CA MET A 75 3.44 11.93 0.04
C MET A 75 4.60 10.95 -0.16
N THR A 76 4.59 9.82 0.56
CA THR A 76 5.68 8.85 0.44
C THR A 76 5.68 8.25 -0.96
N PRO A 77 6.86 8.14 -1.61
CA PRO A 77 7.03 7.42 -2.86
C PRO A 77 6.41 6.03 -2.77
N ARG A 78 6.52 5.36 -1.61
CA ARG A 78 5.88 4.06 -1.38
C ARG A 78 4.36 4.09 -1.58
N ALA A 79 3.65 5.09 -1.05
CA ALA A 79 2.20 5.19 -1.21
C ALA A 79 1.79 5.51 -2.67
N ALA A 80 2.59 6.33 -3.37
CA ALA A 80 2.40 6.61 -4.79
C ALA A 80 2.72 5.38 -5.66
N LEU A 81 3.80 4.67 -5.36
CA LEU A 81 4.21 3.44 -6.03
C LEU A 81 3.20 2.31 -5.77
N THR A 82 2.70 2.13 -4.56
CA THR A 82 1.63 1.14 -4.29
C THR A 82 0.38 1.48 -5.08
N LYS A 83 -0.07 2.75 -5.09
CA LYS A 83 -1.26 3.14 -5.87
C LYS A 83 -1.08 3.04 -7.39
N HIS A 84 0.16 3.06 -7.90
CA HIS A 84 0.43 3.08 -9.34
C HIS A 84 1.01 1.77 -9.89
N LEU A 85 1.59 0.92 -9.02
CA LEU A 85 2.09 -0.42 -9.37
C LEU A 85 1.12 -1.52 -8.93
N LEU A 86 0.25 -1.23 -7.97
CA LEU A 86 -0.67 -2.17 -7.35
C LEU A 86 -2.09 -1.59 -7.48
N ASP A 87 -2.63 -1.62 -8.69
CA ASP A 87 -3.94 -1.09 -9.07
C ASP A 87 -5.10 -1.93 -8.47
N GLY A 88 -5.04 -2.19 -7.15
CA GLY A 88 -6.02 -2.96 -6.37
C GLY A 88 -5.69 -4.43 -6.12
N ASP A 89 -4.53 -4.96 -6.54
CA ASP A 89 -4.18 -6.37 -6.32
C ASP A 89 -3.20 -6.59 -5.15
N ASP A 90 -3.74 -6.57 -3.94
CA ASP A 90 -3.01 -6.84 -2.70
C ASP A 90 -2.50 -8.30 -2.60
N SER A 91 -2.82 -9.16 -3.57
CA SER A 91 -2.45 -10.58 -3.59
C SER A 91 -0.94 -10.81 -3.56
N PHE A 92 -0.14 -9.89 -4.11
CA PHE A 92 1.33 -9.94 -4.06
C PHE A 92 1.91 -9.70 -2.67
N PHE A 93 1.21 -8.94 -1.82
CA PHE A 93 1.63 -8.65 -0.44
C PHE A 93 1.00 -9.58 0.58
N THR A 94 -0.20 -10.09 0.30
CA THR A 94 -0.97 -10.98 1.19
C THR A 94 -0.77 -12.46 0.90
N GLY A 95 -0.09 -12.83 -0.20
CA GLY A 95 0.21 -14.21 -0.55
C GLY A 95 -0.99 -15.00 -1.09
N ASN A 96 -2.06 -14.33 -1.47
CA ASN A 96 -3.35 -14.95 -1.80
C ASN A 96 -3.47 -15.26 -3.32
N PHE A 97 -2.48 -15.97 -3.87
CA PHE A 97 -2.36 -16.30 -5.30
C PHE A 97 -3.35 -17.39 -5.80
N ASP A 98 -4.20 -17.92 -4.91
CA ASP A 98 -5.11 -19.05 -5.19
C ASP A 98 -6.38 -18.67 -5.97
N LYS A 99 -6.56 -17.41 -6.37
CA LYS A 99 -7.71 -17.01 -7.17
C LYS A 99 -7.38 -17.21 -8.66
N PRO A 100 -7.99 -18.19 -9.36
CA PRO A 100 -7.75 -18.34 -10.78
C PRO A 100 -8.26 -17.07 -11.49
N VAL A 101 -7.33 -16.31 -12.07
CA VAL A 101 -7.66 -15.33 -13.11
C VAL A 101 -8.36 -16.10 -14.22
N ASN A 102 -9.64 -15.79 -14.37
CA ASN A 102 -10.59 -16.47 -15.25
C ASN A 102 -10.11 -16.41 -16.71
N GLY A 103 -9.35 -17.44 -17.11
CA GLY A 103 -8.83 -17.67 -18.46
C GLY A 103 -9.75 -18.58 -19.28
N GLY A 104 -11.07 -18.41 -19.18
CA GLY A 104 -12.00 -19.03 -20.13
C GLY A 104 -12.06 -18.21 -21.43
N PRO A 105 -12.06 -18.83 -22.63
CA PRO A 105 -12.19 -18.09 -23.88
C PRO A 105 -13.52 -17.31 -23.89
N PRO A 106 -13.53 -16.05 -24.38
CA PRO A 106 -14.76 -15.27 -24.46
C PRO A 106 -15.76 -15.96 -25.39
N ALA A 107 -17.00 -16.12 -24.93
CA ALA A 107 -18.11 -16.53 -25.78
C ALA A 107 -18.25 -15.51 -26.95
N PRO A 108 -18.46 -15.97 -28.20
CA PRO A 108 -18.52 -15.06 -29.34
C PRO A 108 -19.74 -14.13 -29.25
N ALA A 109 -19.48 -12.83 -29.29
CA ALA A 109 -20.51 -11.80 -29.44
C ALA A 109 -21.18 -11.88 -30.83
N PRO A 110 -22.48 -11.58 -30.98
CA PRO A 110 -23.14 -11.53 -32.28
C PRO A 110 -22.52 -10.42 -33.15
N GLN A 111 -22.02 -10.78 -34.32
CA GLN A 111 -21.44 -9.84 -35.28
C GLN A 111 -22.57 -9.04 -35.99
N PRO A 112 -22.43 -7.70 -36.13
CA PRO A 112 -23.33 -6.92 -36.97
C PRO A 112 -23.02 -7.16 -38.46
N GLY A 113 -23.99 -7.67 -39.20
CA GLY A 113 -23.95 -7.79 -40.66
C GLY A 113 -24.25 -6.46 -41.38
N PRO A 114 -23.88 -6.31 -42.66
CA PRO A 114 -23.94 -5.04 -43.38
C PRO A 114 -25.34 -4.70 -43.92
N ALA A 115 -25.77 -3.47 -43.63
CA ALA A 115 -26.74 -2.61 -44.33
C ALA A 115 -27.99 -3.24 -44.98
N GLN A 116 -29.14 -3.10 -44.32
CA GLN A 116 -30.46 -3.10 -44.96
C GLN A 116 -31.26 -1.82 -44.65
N ARG A 117 -31.13 -0.89 -45.60
CA ARG A 117 -32.10 0.08 -46.14
C ARG A 117 -33.39 0.41 -45.35
N LEU A 118 -33.59 1.73 -45.24
CA LEU A 118 -34.85 2.47 -45.49
C LEU A 118 -36.07 2.10 -44.63
N ALA A 119 -36.32 2.91 -43.60
CA ALA A 119 -37.67 3.33 -43.24
C ALA A 119 -37.59 4.63 -42.42
N GLU A 120 -37.92 5.75 -43.07
CA GLU A 120 -38.35 6.98 -42.40
C GLU A 120 -39.49 6.67 -41.42
N GLY A 121 -39.30 6.99 -40.14
CA GLY A 121 -40.32 6.99 -39.10
C GLY A 121 -39.94 8.02 -38.04
N PRO A 122 -40.91 8.69 -37.37
CA PRO A 122 -40.59 9.81 -36.49
C PRO A 122 -39.73 9.35 -35.32
N ALA A 123 -38.67 10.09 -35.01
CA ALA A 123 -37.83 9.80 -33.85
C ALA A 123 -38.69 9.82 -32.57
N PRO A 124 -38.57 8.82 -31.68
CA PRO A 124 -39.36 8.76 -30.45
C PRO A 124 -38.99 9.91 -29.52
N PHE A 125 -39.99 10.56 -28.93
CA PHE A 125 -39.84 11.65 -27.97
C PHE A 125 -39.29 11.12 -26.63
N ASP A 126 -38.29 11.82 -26.09
CA ASP A 126 -37.67 11.56 -24.78
C ASP A 126 -38.50 12.22 -23.68
N THR A 127 -39.04 11.42 -22.76
CA THR A 127 -39.98 11.85 -21.71
C THR A 127 -39.35 12.01 -20.33
N ASP A 128 -38.03 11.87 -20.18
CA ASP A 128 -37.33 12.00 -18.89
C ASP A 128 -36.62 13.36 -18.70
N ALA A 129 -36.87 14.33 -19.59
CA ALA A 129 -36.42 15.71 -19.42
C ALA A 129 -37.49 16.57 -18.72
N THR A 130 -37.72 16.36 -17.42
CA THR A 130 -38.43 17.33 -16.54
C THR A 130 -37.77 17.44 -15.17
#